data_AF-A0A971GKX5-F1
#
_entry.id   AF-A0A971GKX5-F1
#
_cell.length_a   1.000
_cell.length_b   1.000
_cell.length_c   1.000
_cell.angle_alpha   90.00
_cell.angle_beta   90.00
_cell.angle_gamma   90.00
#
_symmetry.space_group_name_H-M   'P 1'
#
loop_
_entity.id
_entity.type
_entity.pdbx_description
1 polymer ?
#
loop_
_entity_poly.entity_id
_entity_poly.type
_entity_poly.pdbx_seq_one_letter_code
_entity_poly.pdbx_strand_id
1 'polypeptide(L)' 'MLLSAKEIPAGGRGEIQTELQLDRHTGEITKTVRVFTNDPEHPMVKLILKAEAY' A
#
# COMPACT_ATOMS: atom_id res chain seq x y z
N MET A 1 -0.14 -8.55 7.80
CA MET A 1 -1.61 -8.44 7.96
C MET A 1 -2.18 -7.99 6.62
N LEU A 2 -3.23 -8.65 6.10
CA LEU A 2 -3.93 -8.21 4.90
C LEU A 2 -4.76 -6.98 5.28
N LEU A 3 -4.46 -5.82 4.71
CA LEU A 3 -5.24 -4.60 4.89
C LEU A 3 -6.51 -4.74 4.04
N SER A 4 -7.54 -5.41 4.57
CA SER A 4 -8.90 -5.61 4.03
C SER A 4 -9.02 -6.04 2.55
N ALA A 5 -9.57 -7.23 2.30
CA ALA A 5 -10.01 -7.59 0.94
C ALA A 5 -11.28 -6.78 0.57
N LYS A 6 -11.28 -6.15 -0.61
CA LYS A 6 -12.44 -5.44 -1.16
C LYS A 6 -12.60 -5.83 -2.63
N GLU A 7 -13.81 -6.27 -2.99
CA GLU A 7 -14.17 -6.47 -4.40
C GLU A 7 -14.49 -5.11 -5.03
N ILE A 8 -13.92 -4.85 -6.21
CA ILE A 8 -14.15 -3.64 -6.99
C ILE A 8 -14.86 -4.09 -8.28
N PRO A 9 -16.10 -3.63 -8.54
CA PRO A 9 -16.80 -4.01 -9.77
C PRO A 9 -16.06 -3.45 -10.99
N ALA A 10 -16.33 -4.02 -12.17
CA ALA A 10 -15.74 -3.54 -13.42
C ALA A 10 -16.00 -2.04 -13.63
N GLY A 11 -14.96 -1.27 -13.91
CA GLY A 11 -15.01 0.20 -14.03
C GLY A 11 -15.16 0.96 -12.70
N GLY A 12 -15.25 0.25 -11.57
CA GLY A 12 -15.32 0.83 -10.24
C GLY A 12 -13.98 1.37 -9.74
N ARG A 13 -14.04 2.18 -8.67
CA ARG A 13 -12.86 2.75 -8.01
C ARG A 13 -12.73 2.22 -6.58
N GLY A 14 -11.53 1.75 -6.25
CA GLY A 14 -11.10 1.48 -4.87
C GLY A 14 -10.20 2.59 -4.33
N GLU A 15 -10.05 2.63 -3.00
CA GLU A 15 -9.12 3.52 -2.32
C GLU A 15 -8.35 2.70 -1.29
N ILE A 16 -7.04 2.94 -1.19
CA ILE A 16 -6.16 2.31 -0.21
C ILE A 16 -5.64 3.42 0.69
N GLN A 17 -6.03 3.39 1.96
CA GLN A 17 -5.53 4.30 2.98
C GLN A 17 -4.48 3.58 3.83
N THR A 18 -3.33 4.24 4.02
CA THR A 18 -2.22 3.69 4.81
C THR A 18 -1.71 4.75 5.77
N GLU A 19 -1.40 4.33 6.98
CA GLU A 19 -0.82 5.17 8.02
C GLU A 19 0.55 4.62 8.43
N LEU A 20 1.53 5.51 8.56
CA LEU A 20 2.88 5.19 9.00
C LEU A 20 3.19 6.00 10.26
N GLN A 21 3.30 5.32 11.40
CA GLN A 21 3.69 5.93 12.67
C GLN A 21 5.21 5.94 12.81
N LEU A 22 5.77 7.13 13.01
CA LEU A 22 7.21 7.38 12.96
C LEU A 22 7.85 7.54 14.34
N ASP A 23 7.07 7.51 15.42
CA ASP A 23 7.45 7.87 16.80
C ASP A 23 8.65 7.09 17.40
N ARG A 24 9.08 6.01 16.73
CA ARG A 24 10.22 5.15 17.11
C ARG A 24 11.24 4.95 15.99
N HIS A 25 11.15 5.74 14.92
CA HIS A 25 12.01 5.65 13.76
C HIS A 25 12.67 7.00 13.52
N THR A 26 13.96 6.98 13.17
CA THR A 26 14.75 8.16 12.81
C THR A 26 15.51 7.88 11.52
N GLY A 27 15.73 8.91 10.71
CA GLY A 27 16.40 8.82 9.41
C GLY A 27 15.47 8.39 8.28
N GLU A 28 16.07 7.92 7.19
CA GLU A 28 15.35 7.52 5.98
C GLU A 28 14.57 6.22 6.18
N ILE A 29 13.29 6.23 5.82
CA ILE A 29 12.39 5.10 5.96
C ILE A 29 11.78 4.79 4.60
N THR A 30 11.99 3.55 4.14
CA THR A 30 11.31 3.00 2.95
C THR A 30 10.46 1.82 3.35
N LYS A 31 9.15 1.89 3.05
CA LYS A 31 8.20 0.78 3.22
C LYS A 31 7.55 0.46 1.89
N THR A 32 7.12 -0.79 1.72
CA THR A 32 6.44 -1.24 0.50
C THR A 32 5.12 -1.88 0.86
N VAL A 33 4.04 -1.36 0.27
CA VAL A 33 2.72 -1.97 0.28
C VAL A 33 2.58 -2.78 -1.01
N ARG A 34 2.25 -4.06 -0.88
CA ARG A 34 1.98 -4.94 -2.02
C ARG A 34 0.47 -5.12 -2.13
N VAL A 35 -0.08 -4.75 -3.28
CA VAL A 35 -1.50 -4.92 -3.61
C VAL A 35 -1.60 -6.11 -4.54
N PHE A 36 -2.32 -7.14 -4.11
CA PHE A 36 -2.61 -8.30 -4.95
C PHE A 36 -3.99 -8.12 -5.58
N THR A 37 -4.09 -8.38 -6.87
CA THR A 37 -5.32 -8.20 -7.64
C THR A 37 -5.65 -9.49 -8.40
N ASN A 38 -6.85 -9.54 -8.96
CA ASN A 38 -7.26 -10.55 -9.92
C ASN A 38 -7.05 -10.10 -11.38
N ASP A 39 -6.34 -9.00 -11.61
CA ASP A 39 -5.93 -8.56 -12.95
C ASP A 39 -4.79 -9.47 -13.45
N PRO A 40 -4.96 -10.22 -14.54
CA PRO A 40 -3.93 -11.14 -15.04
C PRO A 40 -2.70 -10.41 -15.58
N GLU A 41 -2.83 -9.16 -16.05
CA GLU A 41 -1.69 -8.36 -16.53
C GLU A 41 -0.92 -7.74 -15.36
N HIS A 42 -1.63 -7.38 -14.30
CA HIS A 42 -1.09 -6.73 -13.11
C HIS A 42 -1.47 -7.43 -11.79
N PRO A 43 -1.09 -8.70 -11.58
CA PRO A 43 -1.52 -9.49 -10.42
C PRO A 43 -0.93 -8.98 -9.09
N MET A 44 0.13 -8.18 -9.15
CA MET A 44 0.71 -7.50 -8.00
C MET A 44 1.20 -6.09 -8.38
N VAL A 45 0.73 -5.09 -7.65
CA VAL A 45 1.20 -3.70 -7.72
C VAL A 45 1.99 -3.37 -6.46
N LYS A 46 3.10 -2.65 -6.60
CA LYS A 46 3.92 -2.16 -5.48
C LYS A 46 3.71 -0.67 -5.29
N LEU A 47 3.32 -0.26 -4.08
CA LEU A 47 3.31 1.14 -3.66
C LEU A 47 4.47 1.34 -2.69
N ILE A 48 5.38 2.26 -3.02
CA ILE A 48 6.56 2.55 -2.21
C ILE A 48 6.29 3.82 -1.41
N LEU A 49 6.36 3.69 -0.09
CA LEU A 49 6.26 4.80 0.86
C LEU A 49 7.67 5.19 1.27
N LYS A 50 8.03 6.46 1.07
CA LYS A 50 9.29 7.04 1.53
C LYS A 50 8.99 8.15 2.51
N ALA A 51 9.71 8.16 3.63
CA ALA A 51 9.62 9.19 4.66
C ALA A 51 11.01 9.45 5.24
N GLU A 52 11.19 10.63 5.82
CA GLU A 52 12.35 10.98 6.63
C GLU A 52 11.83 11.45 7.98
N ALA A 53 12.33 10.85 9.06
CA ALA A 53 11.92 11.15 10.43
C ALA A 53 13.09 11.76 11.20
N TYR A 54 12.86 12.89 11.87
CA TYR A 54 13.84 13.64 12.64
C TYR A 54 13.52 13.61 14.13
#